data_AF-A0A7W2YAD3-F1
#
_entry.id   AF-A0A7W2YAD3-F1
#
_cell.length_a   1.000
_cell.length_b   1.000
_cell.length_c   1.000
_cell.angle_alpha   90.00
_cell.angle_beta   90.00
_cell.angle_gamma   90.00
#
_symmetry.space_group_name_H-M   'P 1'
#
loop_
_entity.id
_entity.type
_entity.pdbx_description
1 polymer ?
#
loop_
_entity_poly.entity_id
_entity_poly.type
_entity_poly.pdbx_seq_one_letter_code
_entity_poly.pdbx_strand_id
1 'polypeptide(L)'
;MHKSATEQACAEAFLVGLLSLLEAMFNGPIELALKKLSLSKSIISAILKKEGSVGAYLQLAIVSENGDWQEALTMATTLKISKDDLIKVNSTSLLWANKQMAILHID
;
A
#
# COMPACT_ATOMS: atom_id res chain seq x y z
N MET A 1 -25.14 6.12 8.77
CA MET A 1 -23.83 6.70 9.16
C MET A 1 -23.02 6.89 7.89
N HIS A 2 -22.79 8.13 7.45
CA HIS A 2 -21.85 8.40 6.35
C HIS A 2 -20.43 8.34 6.93
N LYS A 3 -19.60 7.41 6.44
CA LYS A 3 -18.14 7.47 6.67
C LYS A 3 -17.63 8.81 6.14
N SER A 4 -16.74 9.45 6.89
CA SER A 4 -16.05 10.65 6.42
C SER A 4 -15.20 10.32 5.18
N ALA A 5 -14.97 11.31 4.32
CA ALA A 5 -14.15 11.13 3.11
C ALA A 5 -12.73 10.58 3.44
N THR A 6 -12.19 10.95 4.60
CA THR A 6 -10.88 10.49 5.09
C THR A 6 -10.90 9.01 5.47
N GLU A 7 -11.91 8.54 6.20
CA GLU A 7 -12.02 7.11 6.58
C GLU A 7 -12.17 6.20 5.36
N GLN A 8 -12.89 6.66 4.34
CA GLN A 8 -13.03 5.93 3.09
C GLN A 8 -11.67 5.84 2.36
N ALA A 9 -10.95 6.95 2.24
CA ALA A 9 -9.63 6.97 1.61
C ALA A 9 -8.62 6.07 2.35
N CYS A 10 -8.63 6.05 3.69
CA CYS A 10 -7.79 5.15 4.48
C CYS A 10 -8.13 3.67 4.23
N ALA A 11 -9.42 3.33 4.17
CA ALA A 11 -9.84 1.96 3.89
C ALA A 11 -9.44 1.51 2.48
N GLU A 12 -9.53 2.40 1.49
CA GLU A 12 -9.07 2.13 0.12
C GLU A 12 -7.56 1.93 0.06
N ALA A 13 -6.78 2.78 0.75
CA ALA A 13 -5.32 2.63 0.81
C ALA A 13 -4.89 1.32 1.46
N PHE A 14 -5.55 0.92 2.55
CA PHE A 14 -5.30 -0.37 3.19
C PHE A 14 -5.62 -1.53 2.24
N LEU A 15 -6.77 -1.50 1.58
CA LEU A 15 -7.17 -2.55 0.64
C LEU A 15 -6.22 -2.64 -0.56
N VAL A 16 -5.81 -1.52 -1.13
CA VAL A 16 -4.84 -1.48 -2.25
C VAL A 16 -3.51 -2.09 -1.83
N GLY A 17 -2.98 -1.72 -0.65
CA GLY A 17 -1.75 -2.32 -0.12
C GLY A 17 -1.89 -3.83 0.04
N LEU A 18 -2.95 -4.30 0.71
CA LEU A 18 -3.20 -5.73 0.94
C LEU A 18 -3.33 -6.51 -0.38
N LEU A 19 -4.13 -6.00 -1.32
CA LEU A 19 -4.37 -6.69 -2.58
C LEU A 19 -3.16 -6.66 -3.52
N SER A 20 -2.26 -5.69 -3.40
CA SER A 20 -1.02 -5.64 -4.20
C SER A 20 -0.11 -6.83 -3.96
N LEU A 21 -0.21 -7.47 -2.79
CA LEU A 21 0.57 -8.66 -2.42
C LEU A 21 0.00 -9.96 -3.00
N LEU A 22 -1.21 -9.94 -3.58
CA LEU A 22 -1.85 -11.15 -4.10
C LEU A 22 -1.05 -11.84 -5.20
N GLU A 23 -0.31 -11.09 -6.01
CA GLU A 23 0.54 -11.68 -7.06
C GLU A 23 1.55 -12.66 -6.47
N ALA A 24 2.20 -12.25 -5.37
CA ALA A 24 3.16 -13.07 -4.64
C ALA A 24 2.51 -14.29 -3.96
N MET A 25 1.21 -14.22 -3.63
CA MET A 25 0.48 -15.30 -2.97
C MET A 25 -0.10 -16.35 -3.94
N PHE A 26 -0.53 -15.92 -5.13
CA PHE A 26 -1.29 -16.77 -6.06
C PHE A 26 -0.46 -17.34 -7.23
N ASN A 27 0.84 -17.02 -7.30
CA ASN A 27 1.79 -17.52 -8.31
C ASN A 27 1.25 -17.41 -9.76
N GLY A 28 0.53 -16.33 -10.04
CA GLY A 28 -0.16 -16.08 -11.31
C GLY A 28 -0.56 -14.60 -11.45
N PRO A 29 -0.96 -14.14 -12.65
CA PRO A 29 -1.17 -12.72 -12.93
C PRO A 29 -2.32 -12.16 -12.09
N ILE A 30 -1.98 -11.17 -11.25
CA ILE A 30 -2.89 -10.51 -10.31
C ILE A 30 -4.13 -9.93 -11.00
N GLU A 31 -4.05 -9.55 -12.28
CA GLU A 31 -5.17 -9.07 -13.09
C GLU A 31 -6.35 -10.05 -13.11
N LEU A 32 -6.07 -11.36 -13.13
CA LEU A 32 -7.11 -12.39 -13.15
C LEU A 32 -7.81 -12.51 -11.80
N ALA A 33 -7.06 -12.33 -10.71
CA ALA A 33 -7.63 -12.31 -9.36
C ALA A 33 -8.49 -11.05 -9.14
N LEU A 34 -7.97 -9.88 -9.52
CA LEU A 34 -8.67 -8.60 -9.38
C LEU A 34 -9.96 -8.55 -10.21
N LYS A 35 -10.01 -9.15 -11.41
CA LYS A 35 -11.24 -9.22 -12.23
C LYS A 35 -12.40 -9.94 -11.54
N LYS A 36 -12.13 -10.85 -10.60
CA LYS A 36 -13.15 -11.60 -9.86
C LYS A 36 -13.69 -10.81 -8.66
N LEU A 37 -12.92 -9.83 -8.18
CA LEU A 37 -13.32 -8.95 -7.11
C LEU A 37 -14.01 -7.75 -7.76
N SER A 38 -15.28 -7.50 -7.47
CA SER A 38 -16.06 -6.37 -8.03
C SER A 38 -15.58 -5.01 -7.49
N LEU A 39 -14.31 -4.67 -7.77
CA LEU A 39 -13.60 -3.49 -7.29
C LEU A 39 -13.82 -2.30 -8.23
N SER A 40 -13.65 -1.10 -7.68
CA SER A 40 -13.69 0.11 -8.50
C SER A 40 -12.51 0.19 -9.46
N LYS A 41 -12.68 0.92 -10.56
CA LYS A 41 -11.58 1.18 -11.51
C LYS A 41 -10.40 1.89 -10.86
N SER A 42 -10.65 2.76 -9.87
CA SER A 42 -9.58 3.47 -9.16
C SER A 42 -8.68 2.52 -8.37
N ILE A 43 -9.27 1.54 -7.68
CA ILE A 43 -8.52 0.51 -6.93
C ILE A 43 -7.71 -0.36 -7.89
N ILE A 44 -8.31 -0.80 -9.00
CA ILE A 44 -7.61 -1.61 -10.02
C ILE A 44 -6.44 -0.83 -10.63
N SER A 45 -6.64 0.44 -11.00
CA SER A 45 -5.56 1.30 -11.52
C SER A 45 -4.45 1.53 -10.49
N ALA A 46 -4.80 1.75 -9.22
CA ALA A 46 -3.82 1.91 -8.16
C ALA A 46 -2.96 0.66 -7.99
N ILE A 47 -3.57 -0.55 -8.02
CA ILE A 47 -2.84 -1.81 -7.86
C ILE A 47 -2.00 -2.14 -9.09
N LEU A 48 -2.58 -2.08 -10.29
CA LEU A 48 -1.89 -2.55 -11.50
C LEU A 48 -0.88 -1.53 -12.03
N LYS A 49 -1.28 -0.26 -12.06
CA LYS A 49 -0.54 0.82 -12.73
C LYS A 49 0.07 1.85 -11.79
N LYS A 50 -0.24 1.77 -10.49
CA LYS A 50 0.27 2.67 -9.45
C LYS A 50 -0.18 4.11 -9.73
N GLU A 51 -1.36 4.25 -10.33
CA GLU A 51 -1.98 5.51 -10.71
C GLU A 51 -2.93 6.04 -9.62
N GLY A 52 -3.10 7.36 -9.59
CA GLY A 52 -3.97 8.04 -8.64
C GLY A 52 -3.34 8.24 -7.26
N SER A 53 -4.09 8.89 -6.36
CA SER A 53 -3.59 9.25 -5.02
C SER A 53 -3.16 8.02 -4.22
N VAL A 54 -3.99 6.96 -4.22
CA VAL A 54 -3.69 5.72 -3.51
C VAL A 54 -2.55 4.94 -4.19
N GLY A 55 -2.47 4.96 -5.52
CA GLY A 55 -1.36 4.35 -6.27
C GLY A 55 -0.02 4.99 -5.94
N ALA A 56 0.02 6.31 -5.73
CA ALA A 56 1.24 7.00 -5.31
C ALA A 56 1.70 6.59 -3.91
N TYR A 57 0.77 6.39 -2.97
CA TYR A 57 1.11 5.86 -1.64
C TYR A 57 1.58 4.40 -1.69
N LEU A 58 0.97 3.58 -2.55
CA LEU A 58 1.43 2.21 -2.78
C LEU A 58 2.86 2.20 -3.33
N GLN A 59 3.14 3.01 -4.35
CA GLN A 59 4.50 3.10 -4.90
C GLN A 59 5.50 3.59 -3.86
N LEU A 60 5.13 4.59 -3.03
CA LEU A 60 5.98 5.07 -1.93
C LEU A 60 6.31 3.96 -0.92
N ALA A 61 5.33 3.13 -0.57
CA ALA A 61 5.55 1.98 0.32
C ALA A 61 6.53 0.98 -0.32
N ILE A 62 6.33 0.62 -1.58
CA ILE A 62 7.17 -0.34 -2.32
C ILE A 62 8.64 0.13 -2.38
N VAL A 63 8.89 1.38 -2.77
CA VAL A 63 10.28 1.89 -2.86
C VAL A 63 10.94 1.99 -1.47
N SER A 64 10.16 2.31 -0.43
CA SER A 64 10.65 2.34 0.96
C SER A 64 11.03 0.94 1.44
N GLU A 65 10.21 -0.07 1.13
CA GLU A 65 10.44 -1.48 1.50
C GLU A 65 11.61 -2.10 0.72
N ASN A 66 11.82 -1.69 -0.53
CA ASN A 66 12.96 -2.10 -1.34
C ASN A 66 14.28 -1.40 -0.95
N GLY A 67 14.23 -0.43 -0.05
CA GLY A 67 15.40 0.32 0.42
C GLY A 67 15.88 1.43 -0.52
N ASP A 68 15.11 1.79 -1.56
CA ASP A 68 15.41 2.94 -2.42
C ASP A 68 14.97 4.25 -1.73
N TRP A 69 15.72 4.62 -0.70
CA TRP A 69 15.43 5.80 0.11
C TRP A 69 15.58 7.11 -0.66
N GLN A 70 16.38 7.13 -1.73
CA GLN A 70 16.53 8.33 -2.56
C GLN A 70 15.22 8.60 -3.32
N GLU A 71 14.69 7.59 -4.01
CA GLU A 71 13.41 7.70 -4.70
C GLU A 71 12.26 7.95 -3.71
N ALA A 72 12.23 7.24 -2.58
CA ALA A 72 11.21 7.40 -1.55
C ALA A 72 11.12 8.85 -1.02
N LEU A 73 12.27 9.50 -0.78
CA LEU A 73 12.31 10.89 -0.30
C LEU A 73 11.89 11.89 -1.39
N THR A 74 12.23 11.64 -2.65
CA THR A 74 11.74 12.44 -3.78
C THR A 74 10.23 12.36 -3.88
N MET A 75 9.67 11.16 -3.84
CA MET A 75 8.22 10.94 -3.88
C MET A 75 7.50 11.56 -2.68
N ALA A 76 8.04 11.39 -1.47
CA ALA A 76 7.48 11.98 -0.25
C ALA A 76 7.39 13.50 -0.34
N THR A 77 8.39 14.15 -0.95
CA THR A 77 8.35 15.60 -1.20
C THR A 77 7.17 15.99 -2.10
N THR A 78 6.93 15.27 -3.20
CA THR A 78 5.78 15.49 -4.09
C THR A 78 4.45 15.25 -3.38
N LEU A 79 4.41 14.28 -2.46
CA LEU A 79 3.24 13.94 -1.65
C LEU A 79 3.07 14.82 -0.39
N LYS A 80 3.97 15.78 -0.17
CA LYS A 80 3.99 16.67 1.01
C LYS A 80 4.11 15.90 2.33
N ILE A 81 4.84 14.80 2.32
CA ILE A 81 5.19 13.99 3.49
C ILE A 81 6.61 14.38 3.91
N SER A 82 6.81 14.69 5.19
CA SER A 82 8.14 15.01 5.70
C SER A 82 9.02 13.76 5.77
N LYS A 83 10.35 13.94 5.70
CA LYS A 83 11.30 12.83 5.88
C LYS A 83 11.06 12.09 7.21
N ASP A 84 10.84 12.84 8.29
CA ASP A 84 10.64 12.27 9.62
C ASP A 84 9.35 11.46 9.69
N ASP A 85 8.26 11.96 9.07
CA ASP A 85 7.00 11.22 8.99
C ASP A 85 7.13 9.95 8.15
N LEU A 86 7.84 10.01 7.01
CA LEU A 86 8.10 8.84 6.17
C LEU A 86 8.83 7.74 6.96
N ILE A 87 9.94 8.10 7.62
CA ILE A 87 10.73 7.15 8.41
C ILE A 87 9.90 6.58 9.56
N LYS A 88 9.14 7.43 10.25
CA LYS A 88 8.27 7.04 11.35
C LYS A 88 7.18 6.08 10.91
N VAL A 89 6.48 6.38 9.81
CA VAL A 89 5.42 5.51 9.27
C VAL A 89 6.01 4.19 8.83
N ASN A 90 7.11 4.18 8.08
CA ASN A 90 7.77 2.95 7.65
C ASN A 90 8.16 2.05 8.83
N SER A 91 8.82 2.64 9.84
CA SER A 91 9.24 1.90 11.05
C SER A 91 8.05 1.37 11.85
N THR A 92 6.97 2.15 11.95
CA THR A 92 5.74 1.75 12.67
C THR A 92 5.01 0.64 11.92
N SER A 93 4.96 0.69 10.58
CA SER A 93 4.38 -0.34 9.73
C SER A 93 5.13 -1.66 9.86
N LEU A 94 6.47 -1.63 9.84
CA LEU A 94 7.29 -2.83 10.04
C LEU A 94 7.07 -3.45 11.42
N LEU A 95 7.03 -2.62 12.46
CA LEU A 95 6.74 -3.10 13.82
C LEU A 95 5.34 -3.73 13.91
N TRP A 96 4.35 -3.15 13.23
CA TRP A 96 3.00 -3.71 13.18
C TRP A 96 3.00 -5.06 12.46
N ALA A 97 3.65 -5.18 11.30
CA ALA A 97 3.72 -6.42 10.54
C ALA A 97 4.38 -7.54 11.35
N ASN A 98 5.51 -7.25 12.01
CA ASN A 98 6.20 -8.20 12.88
C ASN A 98 5.30 -8.68 14.04
N LYS A 99 4.50 -7.78 14.62
CA LYS A 99 3.52 -8.14 15.66
C LYS A 99 2.42 -9.06 15.11
N GLN A 100 1.92 -8.81 13.90
CA GLN A 100 0.91 -9.67 13.28
C GLN A 100 1.47 -11.07 12.96
N MET A 101 2.71 -11.15 12.44
CA MET A 101 3.37 -12.43 12.17
C MET A 101 3.55 -13.27 13.44
N ALA A 102 4.00 -12.63 14.54
CA ALA A 102 4.15 -13.30 15.83
C ALA A 102 2.83 -13.86 16.38
N ILE A 103 1.71 -13.17 16.15
CA ILE A 103 0.38 -13.66 16.55
C ILE A 103 -0.04 -14.87 15.70
N LEU A 104 0.29 -14.87 14.41
CA LEU A 104 -0.12 -15.89 13.45
C LEU A 104 0.79 -17.14 13.43
N HIS A 105 1.88 -17.18 14.22
CA HIS A 105 2.88 -18.27 14.23
C HIS A 105 3.43 -18.58 12.83
N ILE A 106 3.59 -17.55 12.00
CA ILE A 106 4.22 -17.66 10.68
C ILE A 106 5.69 -17.29 10.88
N ASP A 107 6.55 -18.31 10.93
CA ASP A 107 8.01 -18.18 10.94
C ASP A 107 8.56 -17.94 9.53
#